data_AF-A0A1D6MXS7-F1
#
_entry.id   AF-A0A1D6MXS7-F1
#
_cell.length_a   1.000
_cell.length_b   1.000
_cell.length_c   1.000
_cell.angle_alpha   90.00
_cell.angle_beta   90.00
_cell.angle_gamma   90.00
#
_symmetry.space_group_name_H-M   'P 1'
#
loop_
_entity.id
_entity.type
_entity.pdbx_description
1 polymer ?
#
loop_
_entity_poly.entity_id
_entity_poly.type
_entity_poly.pdbx_seq_one_letter_code
_entity_poly.pdbx_strand_id
1 'polypeptide(L)'
;MDGNFLQNALSKTRQVDDFTSRLLEIHRKMMEINKEENIRLGLHRSDYMLDSETSSLLQIELNTISASFPGLGSLVSDLHRSLIKQYGTSLSLEHKRVPANAASTQFSEALAQAWSEFNIDSAVIMMIVQPEERNMYDQYWLSKHLQDSYGITTIRKTLSQVEAEGQVLPDGTLLVGGQKVAVVYFRAGYAPNDYPSEAEWSARLMMEQSSAVKCPSISYHLVGTKKIQQELAKPNVLERFLKSEEIDKVRKCFAGLWSLDDEYIIKTAVEKPELFVLKPQREGGGNNIYGLDLRETLVRLQKEGGDALAAYILMQRIFPKASPAYLVRGGVCHEGLAISELGIYGAYLRNKDKVVINEQCGYLMRTKVSSSDEGGVAAGFAVLDSLYLTGK
;
A
#
# COMPACT_ATOMS: atom_id res chain seq x y z
N MET A 1 10.09 13.60 8.83
CA MET A 1 9.00 12.76 9.32
C MET A 1 9.00 12.84 10.83
N ASP A 2 7.82 13.00 11.44
CA ASP A 2 7.66 13.14 12.89
C ASP A 2 7.68 11.75 13.55
N GLY A 3 8.87 11.32 13.98
CA GLY A 3 9.05 9.99 14.60
C GLY A 3 8.31 9.85 15.93
N ASN A 4 8.18 10.93 16.69
CA ASN A 4 7.45 10.94 17.97
C ASN A 4 5.95 10.74 17.74
N PHE A 5 5.38 11.36 16.70
CA PHE A 5 3.99 11.10 16.32
C PHE A 5 3.74 9.61 16.06
N LEU A 6 4.59 8.96 15.25
CA LEU A 6 4.45 7.53 14.95
C LEU A 6 4.56 6.65 16.21
N GLN A 7 5.58 6.87 17.04
CA GLN A 7 5.78 6.11 18.27
C GLN A 7 4.61 6.29 19.25
N ASN A 8 4.11 7.51 19.41
CA ASN A 8 3.01 7.81 20.32
C ASN A 8 1.68 7.24 19.81
N ALA A 9 1.37 7.45 18.53
CA ALA A 9 0.12 6.99 17.91
C ALA A 9 -0.04 5.45 17.94
N LEU A 10 1.07 4.73 17.85
CA LEU A 10 1.11 3.26 17.83
C LEU A 10 1.51 2.64 19.19
N SER A 11 1.65 3.45 20.24
CA SER A 11 2.14 3.01 21.56
C SER A 11 1.27 1.92 22.21
N LYS A 12 -0.06 2.04 22.11
CA LYS A 12 -0.99 1.01 22.59
C LYS A 12 -1.01 -0.21 21.68
N THR A 13 -1.04 0.01 20.37
CA THR A 13 -0.99 -1.06 19.36
C THR A 13 0.23 -1.96 19.56
N ARG A 14 1.37 -1.39 19.94
CA ARG A 14 2.59 -2.14 20.28
C ARG A 14 2.39 -3.23 21.32
N GLN A 15 1.49 -3.04 22.28
CA GLN A 15 1.27 -3.98 23.39
C GLN A 15 0.47 -5.21 22.98
N VAL A 16 -0.24 -5.13 21.85
CA VAL A 16 -1.22 -6.13 21.44
C VAL A 16 -1.00 -6.67 20.02
N ASP A 17 -0.02 -6.12 19.30
CA ASP A 17 0.36 -6.57 17.96
C ASP A 17 1.87 -6.70 17.81
N ASP A 18 2.37 -7.93 17.95
CA ASP A 18 3.81 -8.25 17.88
C ASP A 18 4.45 -7.78 16.57
N PHE A 19 3.75 -7.88 15.45
CA PHE A 19 4.28 -7.46 14.16
C PHE A 19 4.55 -5.94 14.14
N THR A 20 3.55 -5.13 14.50
CA THR A 20 3.73 -3.67 14.61
C THR A 20 4.77 -3.32 15.67
N SER A 21 4.84 -4.07 16.77
CA SER A 21 5.84 -3.88 17.83
C SER A 21 7.27 -4.01 17.29
N ARG A 22 7.53 -5.04 16.48
CA ARG A 22 8.84 -5.26 15.83
C ARG A 22 9.18 -4.18 14.82
N LEU A 23 8.20 -3.69 14.04
CA LEU A 23 8.40 -2.55 13.14
C LEU A 23 8.76 -1.27 13.92
N LEU A 24 8.07 -1.00 15.04
CA LEU A 24 8.38 0.13 15.93
C LEU A 24 9.75 0.01 16.59
N GLU A 25 10.20 -1.21 16.90
CA GLU A 25 11.53 -1.46 17.44
C GLU A 25 12.63 -1.04 16.45
N ILE A 26 12.49 -1.43 15.18
CA ILE A 26 13.41 -1.02 14.11
C ILE A 26 13.39 0.50 13.95
N HIS A 27 12.20 1.11 13.90
CA HIS A 27 12.06 2.56 13.79
C HIS A 27 12.71 3.30 14.98
N ARG A 28 12.55 2.78 16.21
CA ARG A 28 13.18 3.33 17.41
C ARG A 28 14.71 3.26 17.31
N LYS A 29 15.27 2.13 16.86
CA LYS A 29 16.72 1.99 16.63
C LYS A 29 17.23 3.01 15.60
N MET A 30 16.44 3.30 14.55
CA MET A 30 16.81 4.32 13.55
C MET A 30 16.80 5.74 14.14
N MET A 31 15.86 6.03 15.04
CA MET A 31 15.81 7.29 15.77
C MET A 31 16.99 7.43 16.74
N GLU A 32 17.36 6.37 17.47
CA GLU A 32 18.47 6.37 18.43
C GLU A 32 19.82 6.67 17.78
N ILE A 33 20.06 6.14 16.58
CA ILE A 33 21.27 6.43 15.80
C ILE A 33 21.19 7.73 14.99
N ASN A 34 20.09 8.49 15.12
CA ASN A 34 19.79 9.69 14.34
C ASN A 34 20.04 9.49 12.84
N LYS A 35 19.53 8.39 12.28
CA LYS A 35 19.77 8.00 10.89
C LYS A 35 19.37 9.13 9.94
N GLU A 36 20.35 9.71 9.25
CA GLU A 36 20.08 10.65 8.18
C GLU A 36 19.61 9.92 6.92
N GLU A 37 18.39 10.21 6.50
CA GLU A 37 17.82 9.77 5.22
C GLU A 37 17.63 10.98 4.31
N ASN A 38 18.71 11.35 3.62
CA ASN A 38 18.70 12.48 2.69
C ASN A 38 17.87 12.17 1.45
N ILE A 39 18.07 10.99 0.86
CA ILE A 39 17.28 10.51 -0.28
C ILE A 39 16.12 9.67 0.25
N ARG A 40 14.89 10.03 -0.09
CA ARG A 40 13.68 9.29 0.32
C ARG A 40 12.80 9.03 -0.88
N LEU A 41 12.50 7.76 -1.12
CA LEU A 41 11.64 7.28 -2.18
C LEU A 41 10.36 6.67 -1.58
N GLY A 42 9.23 7.07 -2.13
CA GLY A 42 7.92 6.52 -1.82
C GLY A 42 7.19 6.13 -3.10
N LEU A 43 6.84 4.85 -3.22
CA LEU A 43 5.95 4.35 -4.28
C LEU A 43 4.67 3.88 -3.62
N HIS A 44 3.62 4.66 -3.77
CA HIS A 44 2.39 4.52 -3.00
C HIS A 44 1.19 4.23 -3.89
N ARG A 45 0.14 3.68 -3.27
CA ARG A 45 -1.18 3.61 -3.89
C ARG A 45 -2.23 4.02 -2.87
N SER A 46 -2.95 5.11 -3.15
CA SER A 46 -4.11 5.50 -2.37
C SER A 46 -5.35 4.89 -2.99
N ASP A 47 -6.08 4.08 -2.23
CA ASP A 47 -7.24 3.34 -2.69
C ASP A 47 -8.54 4.04 -2.27
N TYR A 48 -9.54 4.04 -3.15
CA TYR A 48 -10.78 4.80 -3.00
C TYR A 48 -12.00 4.01 -3.47
N MET A 49 -13.15 4.31 -2.86
CA MET A 49 -14.47 3.93 -3.36
C MET A 49 -15.35 5.17 -3.51
N LEU A 50 -16.19 5.18 -4.54
CA LEU A 50 -17.20 6.22 -4.73
C LEU A 50 -18.47 5.83 -3.97
N ASP A 51 -18.75 6.52 -2.88
CA ASP A 51 -19.94 6.28 -2.07
C ASP A 51 -21.22 6.69 -2.81
N SER A 52 -22.21 5.80 -2.86
CA SER A 52 -23.41 6.03 -3.68
C SER A 52 -24.39 7.04 -3.07
N GLU A 53 -24.45 7.14 -1.75
CA GLU A 53 -25.35 8.06 -1.06
C GLU A 53 -24.84 9.50 -1.15
N THR A 54 -23.55 9.70 -0.87
CA THR A 54 -22.93 11.03 -0.81
C THR A 54 -22.29 11.46 -2.11
N SER A 55 -22.15 10.57 -3.10
CA SER A 55 -21.36 10.80 -4.33
C SER A 55 -19.92 11.26 -4.06
N SER A 56 -19.38 10.90 -2.89
CA SER A 56 -18.05 11.32 -2.45
C SER A 56 -17.03 10.21 -2.71
N LEU A 57 -15.84 10.60 -3.18
CA LEU A 57 -14.71 9.69 -3.34
C LEU A 57 -14.01 9.54 -1.99
N LEU A 58 -14.20 8.39 -1.34
CA LEU A 58 -13.71 8.14 0.01
C LEU A 58 -12.54 7.16 0.00
N GLN A 59 -11.47 7.50 0.71
CA GLN A 59 -10.24 6.72 0.79
C GLN A 59 -10.47 5.48 1.66
N ILE A 60 -10.17 4.31 1.10
CA ILE A 60 -10.20 3.01 1.77
C ILE A 60 -8.95 2.84 2.63
N GLU A 61 -7.79 3.11 2.04
CA GLU A 61 -6.47 2.98 2.67
C GLU A 61 -5.39 3.67 1.84
N LEU A 62 -4.22 3.88 2.45
CA LEU A 62 -3.00 4.30 1.78
C LEU A 62 -1.95 3.19 1.88
N ASN A 63 -1.60 2.59 0.74
CA ASN A 63 -0.57 1.55 0.66
C ASN A 63 0.78 2.23 0.51
N THR A 64 1.63 2.11 1.53
CA THR A 64 2.97 2.70 1.51
C THR A 64 4.09 1.68 1.26
N ILE A 65 3.80 0.39 1.41
CA ILE A 65 4.72 -0.74 1.15
C ILE A 65 4.13 -1.69 0.10
N SER A 66 4.98 -2.23 -0.78
CA SER A 66 4.62 -3.26 -1.75
C SER A 66 3.33 -2.96 -2.54
N ALA A 67 3.16 -1.72 -2.97
CA ALA A 67 2.03 -1.28 -3.78
C ALA A 67 2.01 -2.06 -5.12
N SER A 68 1.24 -3.15 -5.13
CA SER A 68 1.21 -4.11 -6.24
C SER A 68 0.38 -3.63 -7.43
N PHE A 69 0.55 -4.32 -8.56
CA PHE A 69 -0.15 -4.15 -9.83
C PHE A 69 0.19 -2.94 -10.74
N PRO A 70 1.29 -2.18 -10.57
CA PRO A 70 1.65 -1.16 -11.56
C PRO A 70 1.96 -1.76 -12.93
N GLY A 71 2.52 -2.98 -12.99
CA GLY A 71 2.77 -3.73 -14.22
C GLY A 71 1.47 -4.21 -14.87
N LEU A 72 0.75 -5.10 -14.16
CA LEU A 72 -0.44 -5.74 -14.73
C LEU A 72 -1.62 -4.78 -14.93
N GLY A 73 -1.79 -3.77 -14.08
CA GLY A 73 -2.85 -2.76 -14.23
C GLY A 73 -2.70 -1.91 -15.50
N SER A 74 -1.46 -1.65 -15.91
CA SER A 74 -1.15 -0.98 -17.18
C SER A 74 -1.62 -1.84 -18.36
N LEU A 75 -1.31 -3.13 -18.35
CA LEU A 75 -1.73 -4.08 -19.40
C LEU A 75 -3.25 -4.26 -19.48
N VAL A 76 -3.96 -4.26 -18.35
CA VAL A 76 -5.43 -4.35 -18.34
C VAL A 76 -6.07 -3.12 -18.97
N SER A 77 -5.47 -1.94 -18.77
CA SER A 77 -5.93 -0.71 -19.44
C SER A 77 -5.78 -0.82 -20.96
N ASP A 78 -4.66 -1.39 -21.44
CA ASP A 78 -4.43 -1.62 -22.87
C ASP A 78 -5.33 -2.73 -23.45
N LEU A 79 -5.62 -3.78 -22.67
CA LEU A 79 -6.59 -4.81 -23.02
C LEU A 79 -7.96 -4.20 -23.26
N HIS A 80 -8.49 -3.42 -22.32
CA HIS A 80 -9.80 -2.80 -22.46
C HIS A 80 -9.85 -1.78 -23.59
N ARG A 81 -8.78 -0.99 -23.79
CA ARG A 81 -8.66 -0.11 -24.96
C ARG A 81 -8.72 -0.89 -26.28
N SER A 82 -8.05 -2.04 -26.34
CA SER A 82 -8.02 -2.88 -27.55
C SER A 82 -9.37 -3.53 -27.83
N LEU A 83 -10.03 -4.06 -26.80
CA LEU A 83 -11.38 -4.62 -26.92
C LEU A 83 -12.39 -3.56 -27.35
N ILE A 84 -12.34 -2.35 -26.78
CA ILE A 84 -13.24 -1.25 -27.18
C ILE A 84 -12.90 -0.73 -28.59
N LYS A 85 -11.64 -0.74 -29.03
CA LYS A 85 -11.32 -0.44 -30.44
C LYS A 85 -11.97 -1.44 -31.41
N GLN A 86 -12.02 -2.71 -31.03
CA GLN A 86 -12.56 -3.78 -31.86
C GLN A 86 -14.10 -3.83 -31.83
N TYR A 87 -14.72 -3.67 -30.66
CA TYR A 87 -16.15 -3.90 -30.42
C TYR A 87 -16.92 -2.63 -29.98
N GLY A 88 -16.26 -1.49 -29.87
CA GLY A 88 -16.83 -0.26 -29.32
C GLY A 88 -18.00 0.29 -30.12
N THR A 89 -18.00 0.16 -31.46
CA THR A 89 -19.13 0.60 -32.30
C THR A 89 -20.41 -0.17 -31.95
N SER A 90 -20.35 -1.49 -31.76
CA SER A 90 -21.50 -2.30 -31.35
C SER A 90 -21.94 -2.04 -29.92
N LEU A 91 -21.01 -1.66 -29.04
CA LEU A 91 -21.27 -1.43 -27.62
C LEU A 91 -21.53 0.05 -27.27
N SER A 92 -21.45 0.96 -28.26
CA SER A 92 -21.46 2.41 -28.05
C SER A 92 -20.39 2.89 -27.05
N LEU A 93 -19.18 2.34 -27.15
CA LEU A 93 -18.04 2.64 -26.28
C LEU A 93 -16.88 3.30 -27.06
N GLU A 94 -16.19 4.24 -26.41
CA GLU A 94 -15.02 4.93 -26.98
C GLU A 94 -13.74 4.57 -26.21
N HIS A 95 -12.75 4.00 -26.90
CA HIS A 95 -11.53 3.52 -26.25
C HIS A 95 -10.73 4.64 -25.54
N LYS A 96 -10.87 5.89 -26.00
CA LYS A 96 -10.21 7.06 -25.38
C LYS A 96 -10.76 7.39 -24.00
N ARG A 97 -11.96 6.92 -23.66
CA ARG A 97 -12.56 7.07 -22.32
C ARG A 97 -11.96 6.14 -21.29
N VAL A 98 -11.17 5.14 -21.70
CA VAL A 98 -10.27 4.42 -20.80
C VAL A 98 -8.98 5.24 -20.68
N PRO A 99 -8.63 5.82 -19.51
CA PRO A 99 -7.43 6.64 -19.35
C PRO A 99 -6.15 5.85 -19.64
N ALA A 100 -5.12 6.54 -20.10
CA ALA A 100 -3.81 5.91 -20.29
C ALA A 100 -3.24 5.54 -18.91
N ASN A 101 -2.50 4.44 -18.86
CA ASN A 101 -1.96 3.95 -17.61
C ASN A 101 -0.47 3.64 -17.78
N ALA A 102 0.37 4.51 -17.24
CA ALA A 102 1.82 4.44 -17.33
C ALA A 102 2.46 4.04 -15.99
N ALA A 103 1.69 3.35 -15.11
CA ALA A 103 2.13 3.06 -13.74
C ALA A 103 3.45 2.28 -13.68
N SER A 104 3.59 1.24 -14.50
CA SER A 104 4.80 0.42 -14.57
C SER A 104 6.05 1.24 -14.95
N THR A 105 5.94 2.07 -15.99
CA THR A 105 7.04 2.89 -16.49
C THR A 105 7.37 4.03 -15.52
N GLN A 106 6.37 4.71 -14.95
CA GLN A 106 6.59 5.81 -14.00
C GLN A 106 7.18 5.33 -12.66
N PHE A 107 6.78 4.15 -12.17
CA PHE A 107 7.43 3.56 -10.99
C PHE A 107 8.88 3.16 -11.28
N SER A 108 9.15 2.62 -12.47
CA SER A 108 10.51 2.27 -12.90
C SER A 108 11.39 3.51 -13.05
N GLU A 109 10.83 4.60 -13.58
CA GLU A 109 11.49 5.90 -13.65
C GLU A 109 11.84 6.44 -12.25
N ALA A 110 10.90 6.40 -11.30
CA ALA A 110 11.16 6.86 -9.95
C ALA A 110 12.25 6.03 -9.23
N LEU A 111 12.28 4.72 -9.45
CA LEU A 111 13.36 3.83 -8.99
C LEU A 111 14.71 4.20 -9.64
N ALA A 112 14.73 4.46 -10.94
CA ALA A 112 15.92 4.86 -11.68
C ALA A 112 16.46 6.22 -11.22
N GLN A 113 15.58 7.18 -10.95
CA GLN A 113 15.97 8.49 -10.42
C GLN A 113 16.51 8.38 -8.99
N ALA A 114 15.92 7.53 -8.14
CA ALA A 114 16.45 7.28 -6.80
C ALA A 114 17.85 6.62 -6.83
N TRP A 115 18.05 5.67 -7.75
CA TRP A 115 19.36 5.07 -8.02
C TRP A 115 20.38 6.12 -8.50
N SER A 116 19.96 7.03 -9.38
CA SER A 116 20.81 8.11 -9.90
C SER A 116 21.19 9.12 -8.81
N GLU A 117 20.25 9.49 -7.93
CA GLU A 117 20.52 10.37 -6.78
C GLU A 117 21.47 9.72 -5.77
N PHE A 118 21.49 8.38 -5.66
CA PHE A 118 22.45 7.64 -4.83
C PHE A 118 23.88 7.68 -5.41
N ASN A 119 24.00 7.82 -6.74
CA ASN A 119 25.22 8.15 -7.46
C ASN A 119 26.40 7.16 -7.27
N ILE A 120 26.09 5.85 -7.41
CA ILE A 120 27.11 4.78 -7.48
C ILE A 120 26.79 3.88 -8.68
N ASP A 121 27.50 4.09 -9.80
CA ASP A 121 27.23 3.42 -11.09
C ASP A 121 27.26 1.88 -11.03
N SER A 122 28.06 1.32 -10.13
CA SER A 122 28.20 -0.15 -9.96
C SER A 122 27.12 -0.76 -9.06
N ALA A 123 26.25 0.05 -8.46
CA ALA A 123 25.23 -0.43 -7.54
C ALA A 123 23.99 -0.93 -8.28
N VAL A 124 23.27 -1.87 -7.67
CA VAL A 124 22.05 -2.46 -8.20
C VAL A 124 20.82 -1.96 -7.44
N ILE A 125 19.63 -2.19 -8.02
CA ILE A 125 18.37 -2.12 -7.29
C ILE A 125 18.02 -3.53 -6.81
N MET A 126 17.87 -3.71 -5.51
CA MET A 126 17.46 -4.98 -4.90
C MET A 126 15.97 -4.99 -4.61
N MET A 127 15.24 -5.93 -5.22
CA MET A 127 13.85 -6.21 -4.87
C MET A 127 13.77 -7.26 -3.77
N ILE A 128 13.12 -6.92 -2.66
CA ILE A 128 12.81 -7.87 -1.58
C ILE A 128 11.52 -8.59 -1.91
N VAL A 129 11.55 -9.92 -2.03
CA VAL A 129 10.45 -10.72 -2.57
C VAL A 129 10.09 -11.86 -1.63
N GLN A 130 8.85 -12.36 -1.74
CA GLN A 130 8.42 -13.57 -1.04
C GLN A 130 9.07 -14.81 -1.68
N PRO A 131 9.31 -15.89 -0.91
CA PRO A 131 9.80 -17.15 -1.47
C PRO A 131 8.89 -17.73 -2.56
N GLU A 132 7.56 -17.66 -2.34
CA GLU A 132 6.53 -18.07 -3.30
C GLU A 132 5.76 -16.84 -3.81
N GLU A 133 6.11 -16.38 -5.01
CA GLU A 133 5.55 -15.13 -5.55
C GLU A 133 4.79 -15.38 -6.85
N ARG A 134 3.48 -15.64 -6.74
CA ARG A 134 2.61 -15.86 -7.92
C ARG A 134 2.46 -14.61 -8.78
N ASN A 135 2.62 -13.42 -8.19
CA ASN A 135 2.55 -12.14 -8.89
C ASN A 135 3.94 -11.66 -9.37
N MET A 136 4.91 -12.58 -9.55
CA MET A 136 6.28 -12.20 -9.95
C MET A 136 6.35 -11.49 -11.30
N TYR A 137 5.39 -11.74 -12.20
CA TYR A 137 5.34 -11.10 -13.51
C TYR A 137 5.02 -9.59 -13.42
N ASP A 138 4.23 -9.17 -12.42
CA ASP A 138 4.02 -7.74 -12.14
C ASP A 138 5.34 -7.06 -11.76
N GLN A 139 6.19 -7.75 -11.00
CA GLN A 139 7.52 -7.27 -10.61
C GLN A 139 8.50 -7.30 -11.79
N TYR A 140 8.41 -8.32 -12.63
CA TYR A 140 9.23 -8.46 -13.84
C TYR A 140 9.06 -7.27 -14.79
N TRP A 141 7.85 -6.73 -14.95
CA TRP A 141 7.64 -5.55 -15.79
C TRP A 141 8.47 -4.35 -15.33
N LEU A 142 8.61 -4.14 -14.02
CA LEU A 142 9.43 -3.05 -13.48
C LEU A 142 10.91 -3.30 -13.75
N SER A 143 11.40 -4.52 -13.47
CA SER A 143 12.79 -4.92 -13.80
C SER A 143 13.10 -4.78 -15.29
N LYS A 144 12.14 -5.13 -16.15
CA LYS A 144 12.27 -5.00 -17.60
C LYS A 144 12.42 -3.53 -18.02
N HIS A 145 11.58 -2.63 -17.51
CA HIS A 145 11.70 -1.20 -17.83
C HIS A 145 13.00 -0.59 -17.28
N LEU A 146 13.41 -0.97 -16.07
CA LEU A 146 14.69 -0.54 -15.48
C LEU A 146 15.88 -0.95 -16.37
N GLN A 147 15.88 -2.18 -16.86
CA GLN A 147 16.94 -2.69 -17.74
C GLN A 147 16.87 -2.05 -19.14
N ASP A 148 15.70 -2.06 -19.77
CA ASP A 148 15.55 -1.65 -21.18
C ASP A 148 15.68 -0.14 -21.38
N SER A 149 15.20 0.67 -20.42
CA SER A 149 15.14 2.13 -20.55
C SER A 149 16.30 2.85 -19.85
N TYR A 150 16.89 2.24 -18.81
CA TYR A 150 17.90 2.89 -17.98
C TYR A 150 19.20 2.08 -17.84
N GLY A 151 19.25 0.83 -18.33
CA GLY A 151 20.42 -0.03 -18.18
C GLY A 151 20.70 -0.46 -16.73
N ILE A 152 19.73 -0.30 -15.82
CA ILE A 152 19.91 -0.56 -14.39
C ILE A 152 19.66 -2.03 -14.09
N THR A 153 20.65 -2.68 -13.46
CA THR A 153 20.54 -4.07 -13.03
C THR A 153 19.66 -4.18 -11.79
N THR A 154 18.75 -5.16 -11.81
CA THR A 154 17.93 -5.53 -10.65
C THR A 154 18.26 -6.93 -10.15
N ILE A 155 18.40 -7.10 -8.84
CA ILE A 155 18.50 -8.41 -8.19
C ILE A 155 17.27 -8.67 -7.33
N ARG A 156 16.90 -9.94 -7.15
CA ARG A 156 15.77 -10.37 -6.32
C ARG A 156 16.28 -11.21 -5.17
N LYS A 157 15.90 -10.88 -3.94
CA LYS A 157 16.31 -11.60 -2.73
C LYS A 157 15.15 -11.73 -1.76
N THR A 158 15.02 -12.88 -1.12
CA THR A 158 14.17 -13.03 0.07
C THR A 158 14.85 -12.40 1.29
N LEU A 159 14.10 -12.11 2.35
CA LEU A 159 14.68 -11.60 3.60
C LEU A 159 15.74 -12.55 4.16
N SER A 160 15.50 -13.87 4.16
CA SER A 160 16.47 -14.86 4.63
C SER A 160 17.75 -14.88 3.78
N GLN A 161 17.66 -14.67 2.47
CA GLN A 161 18.86 -14.55 1.61
C GLN A 161 19.64 -13.27 1.89
N VAL A 162 18.96 -12.16 2.19
CA VAL A 162 19.63 -10.92 2.60
C VAL A 162 20.35 -11.10 3.94
N GLU A 163 19.78 -11.85 4.88
CA GLU A 163 20.49 -12.16 6.13
C GLU A 163 21.74 -13.00 5.87
N ALA A 164 21.62 -14.06 5.06
CA ALA A 164 22.73 -14.98 4.81
C ALA A 164 23.87 -14.38 3.97
N GLU A 165 23.57 -13.45 3.05
CA GLU A 165 24.51 -12.93 2.06
C GLU A 165 24.83 -11.43 2.25
N GLY A 166 24.13 -10.77 3.18
CA GLY A 166 24.15 -9.33 3.37
C GLY A 166 25.15 -8.86 4.40
N GLN A 167 25.75 -7.71 4.16
CA GLN A 167 26.53 -6.98 5.16
C GLN A 167 26.49 -5.47 4.89
N VAL A 168 26.66 -4.69 5.96
CA VAL A 168 26.83 -3.24 5.88
C VAL A 168 28.30 -2.92 6.08
N LEU A 169 28.93 -2.30 5.07
CA LEU A 169 30.33 -1.88 5.13
C LEU A 169 30.52 -0.72 6.12
N PRO A 170 31.77 -0.42 6.55
CA PRO A 170 32.04 0.70 7.47
C PRO A 170 31.57 2.07 6.97
N ASP A 171 31.46 2.26 5.65
CA ASP A 171 30.93 3.48 5.03
C ASP A 171 29.40 3.52 4.96
N GLY A 172 28.73 2.47 5.47
CA GLY A 172 27.28 2.30 5.44
C GLY A 172 26.73 1.60 4.20
N THR A 173 27.56 1.28 3.20
CA THR A 173 27.12 0.64 1.96
C THR A 173 26.56 -0.76 2.24
N LEU A 174 25.35 -1.04 1.72
CA LEU A 174 24.80 -2.40 1.72
C LEU A 174 25.44 -3.23 0.60
N LEU A 175 26.06 -4.34 0.97
CA LEU A 175 26.48 -5.39 0.05
C LEU A 175 25.58 -6.61 0.24
N VAL A 176 25.10 -7.19 -0.86
CA VAL A 176 24.39 -8.49 -0.84
C VAL A 176 24.95 -9.36 -1.96
N GLY A 177 25.50 -10.52 -1.61
CA GLY A 177 26.11 -11.43 -2.60
C GLY A 177 27.24 -10.77 -3.40
N GLY A 178 28.01 -9.88 -2.76
CA GLY A 178 29.11 -9.13 -3.37
C GLY A 178 28.70 -7.89 -4.20
N GLN A 179 27.40 -7.60 -4.33
CA GLN A 179 26.89 -6.47 -5.11
C GLN A 179 26.51 -5.30 -4.21
N LYS A 180 26.92 -4.07 -4.57
CA LYS A 180 26.49 -2.84 -3.89
C LYS A 180 25.02 -2.58 -4.18
N VAL A 181 24.23 -2.25 -3.16
CA VAL A 181 22.80 -1.97 -3.33
C VAL A 181 22.57 -0.47 -3.12
N ALA A 182 22.01 0.19 -4.13
CA ALA A 182 21.63 1.61 -4.06
C ALA A 182 20.20 1.79 -3.57
N VAL A 183 19.28 0.92 -4.02
CA VAL A 183 17.86 0.98 -3.68
C VAL A 183 17.37 -0.38 -3.23
N VAL A 184 16.69 -0.43 -2.09
CA VAL A 184 15.96 -1.59 -1.58
C VAL A 184 14.47 -1.36 -1.85
N TYR A 185 13.90 -2.08 -2.82
CA TYR A 185 12.49 -2.00 -3.17
C TYR A 185 11.71 -3.19 -2.59
N PHE A 186 10.84 -2.90 -1.62
CA PHE A 186 10.08 -3.95 -0.95
C PHE A 186 8.87 -4.39 -1.76
N ARG A 187 8.87 -5.66 -2.15
CA ARG A 187 7.72 -6.44 -2.64
C ARG A 187 7.28 -7.52 -1.64
N ALA A 188 7.86 -7.54 -0.45
CA ALA A 188 7.56 -8.40 0.69
C ALA A 188 7.85 -7.64 2.01
N GLY A 189 7.70 -8.31 3.15
CA GLY A 189 7.98 -7.75 4.48
C GLY A 189 6.86 -6.89 5.03
N TYR A 190 5.65 -7.00 4.48
CA TYR A 190 4.45 -6.26 4.89
C TYR A 190 3.48 -7.11 5.73
N ALA A 191 3.74 -8.41 5.86
CA ALA A 191 2.93 -9.32 6.63
C ALA A 191 3.80 -10.21 7.56
N PRO A 192 3.26 -10.69 8.69
CA PRO A 192 4.03 -11.48 9.66
C PRO A 192 4.60 -12.78 9.10
N ASN A 193 3.93 -13.39 8.12
CA ASN A 193 4.37 -14.62 7.45
C ASN A 193 5.64 -14.43 6.60
N ASP A 194 6.03 -13.19 6.28
CA ASP A 194 7.32 -12.90 5.68
C ASP A 194 8.48 -12.96 6.69
N TYR A 195 8.16 -13.17 7.98
CA TYR A 195 9.11 -13.23 9.10
C TYR A 195 8.98 -14.52 9.92
N PRO A 196 9.24 -15.70 9.31
CA PRO A 196 9.15 -16.98 10.01
C PRO A 196 10.20 -17.14 11.12
N SER A 197 11.28 -16.35 11.11
CA SER A 197 12.36 -16.41 12.10
C SER A 197 12.97 -15.03 12.40
N GLU A 198 13.95 -15.00 13.31
CA GLU A 198 14.73 -13.79 13.59
C GLU A 198 15.67 -13.39 12.44
N ALA A 199 15.94 -14.29 11.50
CA ALA A 199 16.79 -13.99 10.35
C ALA A 199 16.17 -12.87 9.51
N GLU A 200 14.87 -12.93 9.24
CA GLU A 200 14.18 -11.94 8.42
C GLU A 200 14.09 -10.57 9.11
N TRP A 201 13.92 -10.56 10.44
CA TRP A 201 13.98 -9.32 11.23
C TRP A 201 15.37 -8.71 11.23
N SER A 202 16.42 -9.54 11.33
CA SER A 202 17.82 -9.12 11.26
C SER A 202 18.15 -8.53 9.89
N ALA A 203 17.69 -9.16 8.80
CA ALA A 203 17.82 -8.65 7.44
C ALA A 203 17.12 -7.30 7.28
N ARG A 204 15.89 -7.18 7.79
CA ARG A 204 15.12 -5.92 7.72
C ARG A 204 15.85 -4.79 8.45
N LEU A 205 16.37 -5.06 9.65
CA LEU A 205 17.15 -4.07 10.41
C LEU A 205 18.45 -3.68 9.70
N MET A 206 19.19 -4.66 9.17
CA MET A 206 20.44 -4.44 8.43
C MET A 206 20.22 -3.50 7.23
N MET A 207 19.19 -3.78 6.42
CA MET A 207 18.83 -2.93 5.29
C MET A 207 18.48 -1.51 5.74
N GLU A 208 17.70 -1.36 6.82
CA GLU A 208 17.30 -0.05 7.34
C GLU A 208 18.52 0.77 7.80
N GLN A 209 19.49 0.12 8.48
CA GLN A 209 20.73 0.72 8.95
C GLN A 209 21.65 1.19 7.81
N SER A 210 21.58 0.53 6.66
CA SER A 210 22.43 0.84 5.50
C SER A 210 22.16 2.23 4.88
N SER A 211 23.08 2.70 4.04
CA SER A 211 22.93 3.93 3.26
C SER A 211 21.97 3.79 2.09
N ALA A 212 21.63 2.57 1.65
CA ALA A 212 20.73 2.33 0.54
C ALA A 212 19.39 3.06 0.74
N VAL A 213 18.79 3.53 -0.35
CA VAL A 213 17.47 4.15 -0.36
C VAL A 213 16.42 3.06 -0.18
N LYS A 214 15.60 3.15 0.87
CA LYS A 214 14.51 2.19 1.08
C LYS A 214 13.23 2.69 0.40
N CYS A 215 12.53 1.79 -0.26
CA CYS A 215 11.21 2.02 -0.84
C CYS A 215 10.24 0.94 -0.36
N PRO A 216 9.53 1.16 0.76
CA PRO A 216 9.65 2.30 1.68
C PRO A 216 10.68 2.07 2.79
N SER A 217 11.12 3.16 3.43
CA SER A 217 11.77 3.10 4.75
C SER A 217 10.79 2.63 5.84
N ILE A 218 11.30 2.26 7.01
CA ILE A 218 10.47 1.78 8.13
C ILE A 218 9.44 2.83 8.58
N SER A 219 9.78 4.12 8.48
CA SER A 219 8.86 5.21 8.83
C SER A 219 7.71 5.33 7.82
N TYR A 220 7.98 5.24 6.51
CA TYR A 220 6.93 5.18 5.50
C TYR A 220 6.06 3.93 5.66
N HIS A 221 6.63 2.77 6.00
CA HIS A 221 5.85 1.57 6.29
C HIS A 221 4.87 1.83 7.46
N LEU A 222 5.36 2.36 8.59
CA LEU A 222 4.49 2.69 9.74
C LEU A 222 3.37 3.70 9.40
N VAL A 223 3.64 4.67 8.52
CA VAL A 223 2.63 5.63 8.04
C VAL A 223 1.46 4.94 7.33
N GLY A 224 1.70 3.80 6.66
CA GLY A 224 0.66 3.03 5.97
C GLY A 224 -0.28 2.27 6.89
N THR A 225 0.03 2.18 8.19
CA THR A 225 -0.84 1.46 9.14
C THR A 225 -2.22 2.12 9.24
N LYS A 226 -3.24 1.28 9.40
CA LYS A 226 -4.63 1.72 9.55
C LYS A 226 -4.79 2.64 10.76
N LYS A 227 -4.03 2.40 11.83
CA LYS A 227 -4.01 3.25 13.01
C LYS A 227 -3.52 4.67 12.70
N ILE A 228 -2.46 4.84 11.89
CA ILE A 228 -2.02 6.18 11.47
C ILE A 228 -3.05 6.85 10.57
N GLN A 229 -3.67 6.13 9.64
CA GLN A 229 -4.78 6.67 8.84
C GLN A 229 -5.91 7.23 9.74
N GLN A 230 -6.28 6.49 10.78
CA GLN A 230 -7.30 6.91 11.74
C GLN A 230 -6.85 8.11 12.60
N GLU A 231 -5.61 8.13 13.06
CA GLU A 231 -5.08 9.27 13.84
C GLU A 231 -5.00 10.55 13.01
N LEU A 232 -4.64 10.45 11.72
CA LEU A 232 -4.64 11.58 10.79
C LEU A 232 -6.05 12.15 10.55
N ALA A 233 -7.10 11.34 10.73
CA ALA A 233 -8.49 11.78 10.59
C ALA A 233 -9.02 12.56 11.79
N LYS A 234 -8.29 12.59 12.92
CA LYS A 234 -8.69 13.39 14.09
C LYS A 234 -8.61 14.89 13.81
N PRO A 235 -9.50 15.70 14.41
CA PRO A 235 -9.44 17.16 14.30
C PRO A 235 -8.05 17.70 14.66
N ASN A 236 -7.56 18.69 13.90
CA ASN A 236 -6.29 19.40 14.11
C ASN A 236 -5.01 18.58 13.90
N VAL A 237 -5.09 17.29 13.49
CA VAL A 237 -3.88 16.48 13.27
C VAL A 237 -3.28 16.72 11.88
N LEU A 238 -4.09 16.82 10.82
CA LEU A 238 -3.59 17.12 9.46
C LEU A 238 -2.86 18.46 9.39
N GLU A 239 -3.34 19.46 10.13
CA GLU A 239 -2.78 20.81 10.25
C GLU A 239 -1.31 20.82 10.70
N ARG A 240 -0.85 19.74 11.35
CA ARG A 240 0.56 19.58 11.74
C ARG A 240 1.48 19.23 10.57
N PHE A 241 0.91 18.68 9.49
CA PHE A 241 1.67 18.05 8.41
C PHE A 241 1.44 18.67 7.03
N LEU A 242 0.29 19.31 6.83
CA LEU A 242 -0.14 19.85 5.53
C LEU A 242 -0.41 21.35 5.60
N LYS A 243 -0.34 22.01 4.45
CA LYS A 243 -0.76 23.41 4.31
C LYS A 243 -2.29 23.49 4.16
N SER A 244 -2.87 24.64 4.50
CA SER A 244 -4.33 24.85 4.54
C SER A 244 -5.04 24.45 3.24
N GLU A 245 -4.47 24.75 2.07
CA GLU A 245 -5.05 24.44 0.76
C GLU A 245 -5.11 22.93 0.41
N GLU A 246 -4.28 22.11 1.05
CA GLU A 246 -4.21 20.66 0.84
C GLU A 246 -5.15 19.92 1.81
N ILE A 247 -5.33 20.47 3.01
CA ILE A 247 -6.12 19.85 4.08
C ILE A 247 -7.55 19.59 3.63
N ASP A 248 -8.21 20.55 2.98
CA ASP A 248 -9.60 20.40 2.55
C ASP A 248 -9.77 19.28 1.51
N LYS A 249 -8.80 19.14 0.59
CA LYS A 249 -8.82 18.07 -0.42
C LYS A 249 -8.64 16.70 0.22
N VAL A 250 -7.70 16.56 1.15
CA VAL A 250 -7.44 15.30 1.86
C VAL A 250 -8.64 14.94 2.74
N ARG A 251 -9.13 15.90 3.53
CA ARG A 251 -10.26 15.71 4.45
C ARG A 251 -11.55 15.33 3.72
N LYS A 252 -11.79 15.90 2.53
CA LYS A 252 -12.96 15.53 1.70
C LYS A 252 -12.97 14.06 1.29
N CYS A 253 -11.80 13.42 1.28
CA CYS A 253 -11.68 12.00 0.97
C CYS A 253 -11.74 11.10 2.21
N PHE A 254 -11.81 11.62 3.43
CA PHE A 254 -11.89 10.77 4.62
C PHE A 254 -13.31 10.26 4.83
N ALA A 255 -13.44 8.93 4.90
CA ALA A 255 -14.60 8.31 5.51
C ALA A 255 -14.57 8.49 7.04
N GLY A 256 -15.64 8.12 7.73
CA GLY A 256 -15.62 8.01 9.18
C GLY A 256 -14.55 7.02 9.66
N LEU A 257 -13.64 7.48 10.53
CA LEU A 257 -12.52 6.72 11.06
C LEU A 257 -12.43 6.95 12.57
N TRP A 258 -12.52 5.88 13.35
CA TRP A 258 -12.60 5.95 14.81
C TRP A 258 -11.63 5.00 15.48
N SER A 259 -11.03 5.46 16.56
CA SER A 259 -10.38 4.61 17.54
C SER A 259 -11.44 3.94 18.41
N LEU A 260 -11.10 2.76 18.94
CA LEU A 260 -11.98 1.98 19.81
C LEU A 260 -11.81 2.37 21.29
N ASP A 261 -11.62 3.66 21.56
CA ASP A 261 -11.68 4.27 22.89
C ASP A 261 -12.98 5.08 23.10
N ASP A 262 -13.77 5.28 22.05
CA ASP A 262 -15.09 5.90 22.11
C ASP A 262 -16.18 4.84 22.36
N GLU A 263 -16.73 4.80 23.57
CA GLU A 263 -17.78 3.83 23.93
C GLU A 263 -19.06 4.00 23.09
N TYR A 264 -19.38 5.23 22.66
CA TYR A 264 -20.57 5.51 21.85
C TYR A 264 -20.43 4.91 20.45
N ILE A 265 -19.26 5.04 19.82
CA ILE A 265 -19.04 4.45 18.50
C ILE A 265 -19.04 2.92 18.58
N ILE A 266 -18.46 2.34 19.63
CA ILE A 266 -18.46 0.87 19.83
C ILE A 266 -19.90 0.37 19.98
N LYS A 267 -20.71 1.01 20.83
CA LYS A 267 -22.12 0.65 21.01
C LYS A 267 -22.89 0.73 19.68
N THR A 268 -22.67 1.80 18.93
CA THR A 268 -23.31 1.99 17.61
C THR A 268 -22.90 0.89 16.63
N ALA A 269 -21.62 0.50 16.60
CA ALA A 269 -21.11 -0.56 15.74
C ALA A 269 -21.61 -1.96 16.15
N VAL A 270 -21.82 -2.19 17.45
CA VAL A 270 -22.46 -3.42 17.94
C VAL A 270 -23.93 -3.46 17.52
N GLU A 271 -24.66 -2.35 17.63
CA GLU A 271 -26.07 -2.28 17.23
C GLU A 271 -26.26 -2.42 15.71
N LYS A 272 -25.41 -1.76 14.91
CA LYS A 272 -25.50 -1.68 13.43
C LYS A 272 -24.20 -2.08 12.73
N PRO A 273 -23.75 -3.33 12.87
CA PRO A 273 -22.43 -3.75 12.39
C PRO A 273 -22.28 -3.73 10.88
N GLU A 274 -23.39 -3.77 10.14
CA GLU A 274 -23.41 -3.68 8.67
C GLU A 274 -22.88 -2.34 8.14
N LEU A 275 -22.89 -1.28 8.97
CA LEU A 275 -22.44 0.06 8.59
C LEU A 275 -20.94 0.29 8.81
N PHE A 276 -20.23 -0.69 9.35
CA PHE A 276 -18.83 -0.54 9.74
C PHE A 276 -17.94 -1.66 9.20
N VAL A 277 -16.64 -1.38 9.22
CA VAL A 277 -15.57 -2.34 8.97
C VAL A 277 -14.57 -2.21 10.11
N LEU A 278 -14.23 -3.34 10.73
CA LEU A 278 -13.21 -3.41 11.77
C LEU A 278 -11.90 -3.88 11.13
N LYS A 279 -10.85 -3.08 11.23
CA LYS A 279 -9.57 -3.33 10.53
C LYS A 279 -8.43 -3.53 11.52
N PRO A 280 -7.72 -4.69 11.49
CA PRO A 280 -6.46 -4.86 12.21
C PRO A 280 -5.31 -4.12 11.51
N GLN A 281 -4.14 -4.07 12.15
CA GLN A 281 -2.91 -3.51 11.55
C GLN A 281 -2.23 -4.50 10.59
N ARG A 282 -2.90 -4.83 9.48
CA ARG A 282 -2.40 -5.76 8.46
C ARG A 282 -2.56 -5.17 7.06
N GLU A 283 -1.70 -5.63 6.15
CA GLU A 283 -1.72 -5.31 4.73
C GLU A 283 -1.97 -6.58 3.90
N GLY A 284 -2.33 -6.42 2.62
CA GLY A 284 -2.44 -7.55 1.68
C GLY A 284 -3.85 -8.16 1.52
N GLY A 285 -4.87 -7.61 2.18
CA GLY A 285 -6.27 -8.06 2.09
C GLY A 285 -6.58 -9.34 2.89
N GLY A 286 -7.86 -9.64 3.11
CA GLY A 286 -8.30 -10.85 3.84
C GLY A 286 -8.31 -10.73 5.37
N ASN A 287 -8.09 -9.54 5.92
CA ASN A 287 -7.92 -9.34 7.36
C ASN A 287 -9.07 -8.55 8.01
N ASN A 288 -9.97 -7.96 7.21
CA ASN A 288 -11.01 -7.09 7.73
C ASN A 288 -12.18 -7.91 8.27
N ILE A 289 -12.88 -7.36 9.26
CA ILE A 289 -14.01 -8.01 9.92
C ILE A 289 -15.27 -7.19 9.68
N TYR A 290 -16.37 -7.85 9.30
CA TYR A 290 -17.62 -7.23 8.84
C TYR A 290 -18.83 -7.85 9.56
N GLY A 291 -19.95 -7.12 9.60
CA GLY A 291 -21.25 -7.70 9.95
C GLY A 291 -21.28 -8.44 11.30
N LEU A 292 -21.83 -9.65 11.33
CA LEU A 292 -21.97 -10.41 12.58
C LEU A 292 -20.62 -10.67 13.24
N ASP A 293 -19.58 -11.02 12.48
CA ASP A 293 -18.23 -11.27 13.00
C ASP A 293 -17.64 -10.00 13.64
N LEU A 294 -17.95 -8.81 13.09
CA LEU A 294 -17.56 -7.53 13.68
C LEU A 294 -18.21 -7.36 15.05
N ARG A 295 -19.53 -7.57 15.13
CA ARG A 295 -20.29 -7.47 16.39
C ARG A 295 -19.74 -8.44 17.44
N GLU A 296 -19.56 -9.70 17.07
CA GLU A 296 -19.05 -10.74 17.98
C GLU A 296 -17.64 -10.42 18.46
N THR A 297 -16.79 -9.92 17.56
CA THR A 297 -15.42 -9.50 17.89
C THR A 297 -15.41 -8.32 18.87
N LEU A 298 -16.22 -7.28 18.64
CA LEU A 298 -16.30 -6.14 19.55
C LEU A 298 -16.81 -6.55 20.94
N VAL A 299 -17.86 -7.37 21.02
CA VAL A 299 -18.40 -7.88 22.29
C VAL A 299 -17.37 -8.72 23.04
N ARG A 300 -16.59 -9.54 22.33
CA ARG A 300 -15.50 -10.33 22.93
C ARG A 300 -14.41 -9.41 23.48
N LEU A 301 -13.91 -8.46 22.69
CA LEU A 301 -12.84 -7.54 23.09
C LEU A 301 -13.26 -6.65 24.28
N GLN A 302 -14.52 -6.21 24.35
CA GLN A 302 -15.04 -5.48 25.51
C GLN A 302 -15.03 -6.31 26.80
N LYS A 303 -15.23 -7.63 26.71
CA LYS A 303 -15.17 -8.54 27.87
C LYS A 303 -13.73 -8.83 28.30
N GLU A 304 -12.82 -8.96 27.35
CA GLU A 304 -11.38 -9.18 27.61
C GLU A 304 -10.76 -7.97 28.33
N GLY A 305 -11.22 -6.76 28.02
CA GLY A 305 -10.74 -5.52 28.63
C GLY A 305 -9.30 -5.16 28.23
N GLY A 306 -8.71 -4.19 28.93
CA GLY A 306 -7.35 -3.72 28.68
C GLY A 306 -7.19 -3.06 27.29
N ASP A 307 -6.02 -3.26 26.68
CA ASP A 307 -5.65 -2.62 25.40
C ASP A 307 -5.99 -3.49 24.17
N ALA A 308 -6.73 -4.59 24.31
CA ALA A 308 -7.03 -5.51 23.19
C ALA A 308 -7.70 -4.81 21.99
N LEU A 309 -8.52 -3.80 22.26
CA LEU A 309 -9.15 -2.95 21.25
C LEU A 309 -8.13 -2.12 20.43
N ALA A 310 -6.93 -1.85 20.95
CA ALA A 310 -5.91 -1.04 20.28
C ALA A 310 -5.25 -1.71 19.07
N ALA A 311 -5.50 -3.01 18.85
CA ALA A 311 -5.08 -3.71 17.64
C ALA A 311 -5.91 -3.29 16.41
N TYR A 312 -7.09 -2.69 16.62
CA TYR A 312 -8.05 -2.41 15.57
C TYR A 312 -8.39 -0.92 15.46
N ILE A 313 -8.90 -0.54 14.29
CA ILE A 313 -9.67 0.68 14.09
C ILE A 313 -11.05 0.34 13.57
N LEU A 314 -12.01 1.24 13.79
CA LEU A 314 -13.32 1.17 13.18
C LEU A 314 -13.38 2.16 12.01
N MET A 315 -13.91 1.72 10.88
CA MET A 315 -14.10 2.55 9.70
C MET A 315 -15.54 2.46 9.22
N GLN A 316 -16.07 3.56 8.70
CA GLN A 316 -17.34 3.61 7.99
C GLN A 316 -17.27 2.66 6.78
N ARG A 317 -18.27 1.79 6.64
CA ARG A 317 -18.45 1.01 5.42
C ARG A 317 -18.93 1.92 4.30
N ILE A 318 -18.25 1.86 3.16
CA ILE A 318 -18.62 2.60 1.95
C ILE A 318 -19.47 1.69 1.07
N PHE A 319 -20.52 2.25 0.47
CA PHE A 319 -21.44 1.48 -0.36
C PHE A 319 -21.44 2.01 -1.81
N PRO A 320 -20.55 1.52 -2.69
CA PRO A 320 -20.53 1.91 -4.08
C PRO A 320 -21.76 1.42 -4.84
N LYS A 321 -22.09 2.10 -5.93
CA LYS A 321 -23.12 1.63 -6.85
C LYS A 321 -22.65 0.36 -7.56
N ALA A 322 -23.37 -0.74 -7.35
CA ALA A 322 -23.11 -1.97 -8.08
C ALA A 322 -23.48 -1.82 -9.56
N SER A 323 -22.65 -2.38 -10.44
CA SER A 323 -22.82 -2.36 -11.89
C SER A 323 -22.69 -3.77 -12.46
N PRO A 324 -23.42 -4.12 -13.53
CA PRO A 324 -23.21 -5.39 -14.23
C PRO A 324 -21.77 -5.50 -14.74
N ALA A 325 -21.13 -6.65 -14.51
CA ALA A 325 -19.76 -6.91 -14.93
C ALA A 325 -19.58 -8.37 -15.36
N TYR A 326 -18.63 -8.57 -16.28
CA TYR A 326 -18.16 -9.88 -16.71
C TYR A 326 -16.80 -10.16 -16.07
N LEU A 327 -16.77 -11.08 -15.12
CA LEU A 327 -15.59 -11.44 -14.33
C LEU A 327 -14.96 -12.70 -14.95
N VAL A 328 -13.75 -12.59 -15.49
CA VAL A 328 -13.06 -13.73 -16.12
C VAL A 328 -12.01 -14.30 -15.18
N ARG A 329 -12.11 -15.60 -14.86
CA ARG A 329 -11.15 -16.31 -14.01
C ARG A 329 -10.96 -17.75 -14.50
N GLY A 330 -9.70 -18.18 -14.65
CA GLY A 330 -9.40 -19.55 -15.08
C GLY A 330 -10.01 -19.92 -16.44
N GLY A 331 -10.18 -18.94 -17.33
CA GLY A 331 -10.84 -19.13 -18.63
C GLY A 331 -12.38 -19.16 -18.58
N VAL A 332 -12.98 -19.02 -17.40
CA VAL A 332 -14.44 -18.99 -17.22
C VAL A 332 -14.92 -17.56 -17.00
N CYS A 333 -16.00 -17.19 -17.68
CA CYS A 333 -16.65 -15.89 -17.54
C CYS A 333 -17.87 -16.01 -16.63
N HIS A 334 -17.94 -15.16 -15.61
CA HIS A 334 -19.07 -15.05 -14.69
C HIS A 334 -19.70 -13.67 -14.81
N GLU A 335 -21.01 -13.62 -15.05
CA GLU A 335 -21.77 -12.38 -15.03
C GLU A 335 -22.32 -12.13 -13.62
N GLY A 336 -22.26 -10.87 -13.16
CA GLY A 336 -22.84 -10.50 -11.88
C GLY A 336 -22.80 -9.01 -11.61
N LEU A 337 -23.43 -8.60 -10.52
CA LEU A 337 -23.28 -7.25 -9.98
C LEU A 337 -21.93 -7.12 -9.27
N ALA A 338 -21.18 -6.10 -9.62
CA ALA A 338 -19.85 -5.85 -9.09
C ALA A 338 -19.69 -4.42 -8.60
N ILE A 339 -18.79 -4.24 -7.65
CA ILE A 339 -18.32 -2.94 -7.17
C ILE A 339 -16.83 -2.84 -7.39
N SER A 340 -16.36 -1.61 -7.60
CA SER A 340 -14.97 -1.35 -7.96
C SER A 340 -14.30 -0.41 -6.96
N GLU A 341 -13.00 -0.62 -6.76
CA GLU A 341 -12.12 0.15 -5.90
C GLU A 341 -10.97 0.71 -6.72
N LEU A 342 -10.86 2.04 -6.74
CA LEU A 342 -9.89 2.80 -7.51
C LEU A 342 -8.63 3.04 -6.69
N GLY A 343 -7.51 2.48 -7.12
CA GLY A 343 -6.18 2.83 -6.63
C GLY A 343 -5.52 3.88 -7.51
N ILE A 344 -5.06 4.98 -6.92
CA ILE A 344 -4.23 5.98 -7.60
C ILE A 344 -2.80 5.82 -7.12
N TYR A 345 -1.89 5.54 -8.04
CA TYR A 345 -0.48 5.45 -7.72
C TYR A 345 0.13 6.84 -7.60
N GLY A 346 1.09 6.99 -6.68
CA GLY A 346 1.90 8.19 -6.52
C GLY A 346 3.36 7.83 -6.32
N ALA A 347 4.25 8.56 -6.98
CA ALA A 347 5.69 8.47 -6.75
C ALA A 347 6.19 9.75 -6.11
N TYR A 348 7.00 9.60 -5.08
CA TYR A 348 7.67 10.69 -4.38
C TYR A 348 9.15 10.39 -4.26
N LEU A 349 10.00 11.33 -4.69
CA LEU A 349 11.44 11.28 -4.50
C LEU A 349 11.92 12.66 -4.05
N ARG A 350 12.71 12.70 -2.99
CA ARG A 350 13.44 13.91 -2.60
C ARG A 350 14.88 13.58 -2.27
N ASN A 351 15.76 14.57 -2.43
CA ASN A 351 17.10 14.57 -1.89
C ASN A 351 17.28 15.83 -1.04
N LYS A 352 17.43 15.65 0.28
CA LYS A 352 17.39 16.73 1.28
C LYS A 352 16.10 17.54 1.11
N ASP A 353 16.21 18.83 0.78
CA ASP A 353 15.08 19.74 0.61
C ASP A 353 14.56 19.81 -0.83
N LYS A 354 15.29 19.24 -1.79
CA LYS A 354 14.87 19.22 -3.20
C LYS A 354 13.89 18.07 -3.42
N VAL A 355 12.64 18.40 -3.73
CA VAL A 355 11.68 17.44 -4.29
C VAL A 355 12.06 17.20 -5.75
N VAL A 356 12.38 15.95 -6.08
CA VAL A 356 12.76 15.49 -7.42
C VAL A 356 11.53 14.97 -8.17
N ILE A 357 10.69 14.18 -7.49
CA ILE A 357 9.43 13.64 -8.00
C ILE A 357 8.34 13.85 -6.94
N ASN A 358 7.16 14.31 -7.36
CA ASN A 358 5.94 14.28 -6.57
C ASN A 358 4.75 14.25 -7.54
N GLU A 359 4.47 13.07 -8.09
CA GLU A 359 3.57 12.92 -9.22
C GLU A 359 2.56 11.78 -9.03
N GLN A 360 1.42 11.92 -9.70
CA GLN A 360 0.47 10.83 -9.89
C GLN A 360 0.98 9.91 -11.02
N CYS A 361 1.04 8.61 -10.77
CA CYS A 361 1.74 7.64 -11.60
C CYS A 361 0.84 6.53 -12.13
N GLY A 362 -0.24 6.88 -12.82
CA GLY A 362 -1.24 5.92 -13.28
C GLY A 362 -2.19 5.43 -12.18
N TYR A 363 -2.90 4.34 -12.45
CA TYR A 363 -3.98 3.85 -11.59
C TYR A 363 -4.11 2.33 -11.62
N LEU A 364 -4.91 1.81 -10.69
CA LEU A 364 -5.36 0.43 -10.62
C LEU A 364 -6.86 0.45 -10.39
N MET A 365 -7.62 -0.34 -11.14
CA MET A 365 -8.98 -0.66 -10.73
C MET A 365 -9.04 -2.12 -10.29
N ARG A 366 -9.68 -2.36 -9.15
CA ARG A 366 -10.00 -3.71 -8.67
C ARG A 366 -11.52 -3.83 -8.62
N THR A 367 -12.05 -4.90 -9.19
CA THR A 367 -13.49 -5.13 -9.25
C THR A 367 -13.82 -6.47 -8.60
N LYS A 368 -14.85 -6.50 -7.77
CA LYS A 368 -15.31 -7.69 -7.05
C LYS A 368 -16.82 -7.80 -7.11
N VAL A 369 -17.34 -9.02 -6.96
CA VAL A 369 -18.80 -9.22 -6.81
C VAL A 369 -19.32 -8.42 -5.62
N SER A 370 -20.49 -7.80 -5.75
CA SER A 370 -21.03 -6.86 -4.76
C SER A 370 -21.31 -7.50 -3.39
N SER A 371 -21.49 -8.82 -3.36
CA SER A 371 -21.69 -9.61 -2.14
C SER A 371 -20.38 -9.98 -1.41
N SER A 372 -19.21 -9.71 -2.00
CA SER A 372 -17.91 -10.04 -1.39
C SER A 372 -17.43 -8.92 -0.49
N ASP A 373 -17.20 -9.22 0.78
CA ASP A 373 -16.62 -8.27 1.74
C ASP A 373 -15.14 -8.00 1.46
N GLU A 374 -14.39 -9.00 0.97
CA GLU A 374 -12.97 -8.90 0.67
C GLU A 374 -12.69 -8.50 -0.81
N GLY A 375 -11.55 -7.84 -1.05
CA GLY A 375 -11.22 -7.23 -2.36
C GLY A 375 -9.80 -7.47 -2.91
N GLY A 376 -9.00 -8.31 -2.25
CA GLY A 376 -7.65 -8.63 -2.73
C GLY A 376 -7.65 -9.48 -4.00
N VAL A 377 -7.01 -9.02 -5.07
CA VAL A 377 -6.80 -9.83 -6.30
C VAL A 377 -5.87 -11.00 -6.02
N ALA A 378 -4.74 -10.74 -5.35
CA ALA A 378 -3.78 -11.79 -4.97
C ALA A 378 -4.40 -12.83 -4.02
N ALA A 379 -5.35 -12.42 -3.18
CA ALA A 379 -6.11 -13.28 -2.29
C ALA A 379 -7.30 -13.99 -2.97
N GLY A 380 -7.56 -13.71 -4.26
CA GLY A 380 -8.60 -14.39 -5.04
C GLY A 380 -10.02 -13.82 -4.89
N PHE A 381 -10.21 -12.65 -4.28
CA PHE A 381 -11.54 -12.04 -4.08
C PHE A 381 -11.95 -11.08 -5.21
N ALA A 382 -10.98 -10.45 -5.86
CA ALA A 382 -11.22 -9.48 -6.93
C ALA A 382 -10.58 -9.90 -8.25
N VAL A 383 -10.92 -9.18 -9.32
CA VAL A 383 -10.23 -9.18 -10.61
C VAL A 383 -9.62 -7.81 -10.87
N LEU A 384 -8.62 -7.76 -11.75
CA LEU A 384 -8.09 -6.49 -12.27
C LEU A 384 -9.07 -5.90 -13.28
N ASP A 385 -9.17 -4.58 -13.30
CA ASP A 385 -10.07 -3.83 -14.18
C ASP A 385 -9.41 -2.52 -14.64
N SER A 386 -10.09 -1.73 -15.47
CA SER A 386 -9.73 -0.35 -15.79
C SER A 386 -10.88 0.62 -15.48
N LEU A 387 -10.70 1.91 -15.81
CA LEU A 387 -11.74 2.93 -15.72
C LEU A 387 -12.40 3.17 -17.08
N TYR A 388 -13.67 3.56 -17.08
CA TYR A 388 -14.33 4.19 -18.22
C TYR A 388 -14.92 5.53 -17.79
N LEU A 389 -14.38 6.64 -18.30
CA LEU A 389 -14.80 7.99 -17.91
C LEU A 389 -16.18 8.34 -18.51
N THR A 390 -17.13 8.66 -17.63
CA THR A 390 -18.53 8.99 -17.98
C THR A 390 -18.81 10.50 -18.03
N GLY A 391 -17.86 11.34 -17.61
CA GLY A 391 -17.93 12.80 -17.78
C GLY A 391 -17.90 13.26 -19.24
N LYS A 392 -18.34 14.50 -19.48
CA LYS A 392 -18.20 15.17 -20.78
C LYS A 392 -16.79 15.68 -20.99
#